data_AF-A0A920CH91-F1
#
_entry.id   AF-A0A920CH91-F1
#
_cell.length_a   1.000
_cell.length_b   1.000
_cell.length_c   1.000
_cell.angle_alpha   90.00
_cell.angle_beta   90.00
_cell.angle_gamma   90.00
#
_symmetry.space_group_name_H-M   'P 1'
#
loop_
_entity.id
_entity.type
_entity.pdbx_description
1 polymer ?
#
loop_
_entity_poly.entity_id
_entity_poly.type
_entity_poly.pdbx_seq_one_letter_code
_entity_poly.pdbx_strand_id
1 'polypeptide(L)'
;MIFIIKPNRFLRDYRVIKRFIKSRLGIEPWNYKQTLKDLFQMLFIRNKDFDKKKLKDIFELTEIYAEKRFVVQNNKEVLKYVQGQFEVASRRH
;
A
#
# COMPACT_ATOMS: atom_id res chain seq x y z
N MET A 1 -16.54 1.78 -4.42
CA MET A 1 -15.55 0.72 -4.15
C MET A 1 -14.52 1.27 -3.17
N ILE A 2 -14.01 0.45 -2.28
CA ILE A 2 -12.95 0.80 -1.33
C ILE A 2 -11.79 -0.18 -1.60
N PHE A 3 -10.60 0.34 -1.88
CA PHE A 3 -9.42 -0.49 -2.10
C PHE A 3 -8.45 -0.36 -0.93
N ILE A 4 -8.18 -1.48 -0.25
CA ILE A 4 -7.13 -1.57 0.77
C ILE A 4 -5.88 -2.11 0.08
N ILE A 5 -4.88 -1.24 -0.09
CA ILE A 5 -3.63 -1.60 -0.76
C ILE A 5 -2.68 -2.23 0.27
N LYS A 6 -2.49 -3.54 0.16
CA LYS A 6 -1.59 -4.33 1.01
C LYS A 6 -0.51 -4.97 0.13
N PRO A 7 0.58 -4.23 -0.20
CA PRO A 7 1.65 -4.78 -1.01
C PRO A 7 2.37 -5.90 -0.25
N ASN A 8 3.01 -6.80 -0.99
CA ASN A 8 3.90 -7.80 -0.40
C ASN A 8 4.98 -7.11 0.46
N ARG A 9 5.16 -7.60 1.70
CA ARG A 9 6.09 -7.05 2.68
C ARG A 9 7.51 -6.92 2.14
N PHE A 10 8.04 -7.94 1.46
CA PHE A 10 9.39 -7.92 0.92
C PHE A 10 9.56 -6.86 -0.17
N LEU A 11 8.56 -6.71 -1.05
CA LEU A 11 8.57 -5.68 -2.08
C LEU A 11 8.50 -4.27 -1.49
N ARG A 12 7.69 -4.09 -0.43
CA ARG A 12 7.60 -2.82 0.30
C ARG A 12 8.95 -2.46 0.92
N ASP A 13 9.55 -3.40 1.65
CA ASP A 13 10.80 -3.19 2.38
C ASP A 13 11.97 -2.94 1.41
N TYR A 14 12.03 -3.70 0.31
CA TYR A 14 12.98 -3.46 -0.78
C TYR A 14 12.86 -2.04 -1.35
N ARG A 15 11.64 -1.53 -1.60
CA ARG A 15 11.45 -0.16 -2.11
C ARG A 15 11.93 0.89 -1.13
N VAL A 16 11.71 0.69 0.17
CA VAL A 16 12.19 1.60 1.22
C VAL A 16 13.72 1.62 1.24
N ILE A 17 14.36 0.45 1.25
CA ILE A 17 15.83 0.32 1.23
C ILE A 17 16.41 0.94 -0.05
N LYS A 18 15.85 0.61 -1.22
CA LYS A 18 16.27 1.15 -2.51
C LYS A 18 16.19 2.67 -2.55
N ARG A 19 15.09 3.24 -2.06
CA ARG A 19 14.93 4.70 -2.01
C ARG A 19 15.94 5.34 -1.04
N PHE A 20 16.21 4.69 0.10
CA PHE A 20 17.24 5.16 1.03
C PHE A 20 18.63 5.19 0.35
N ILE A 21 19.03 4.11 -0.31
CA ILE A 21 20.33 4.05 -1.03
C ILE A 21 20.40 5.14 -2.10
N LYS A 22 19.37 5.27 -2.95
CA LYS A 22 19.32 6.30 -3.99
C LYS A 22 19.43 7.73 -3.43
N SER A 23 18.82 7.99 -2.27
CA SER A 23 18.92 9.29 -1.60
C SER A 23 20.32 9.58 -1.09
N ARG A 24 21.04 8.55 -0.61
CA ARG A 24 22.43 8.68 -0.15
C ARG A 24 23.41 8.88 -1.31
N LEU A 25 23.10 8.34 -2.48
CA LEU A 25 23.87 8.51 -3.71
C LEU A 25 23.52 9.80 -4.47
N GLY A 26 22.57 10.62 -3.97
CA GLY A 26 22.15 11.86 -4.62
C GLY A 26 21.33 11.66 -5.91
N ILE A 27 20.88 10.44 -6.20
CA ILE A 27 20.11 10.09 -7.42
C ILE A 27 18.66 10.57 -7.30
N GLU A 28 18.08 10.45 -6.10
CA GLU A 28 16.73 10.90 -5.80
C GLU A 28 16.77 11.87 -4.62
N PRO A 29 16.40 13.16 -4.81
CA PRO A 29 16.32 14.09 -3.71
C PRO A 29 15.21 13.66 -2.76
N TRP A 30 15.46 13.81 -1.47
CA TRP A 30 14.45 13.69 -0.44
C TRP A 30 14.14 15.05 0.14
N ASN A 31 12.87 15.29 0.42
CA ASN A 31 12.41 16.51 1.10
C ASN A 31 12.97 16.64 2.53
N TYR A 32 13.55 15.57 3.09
CA TYR A 32 14.16 15.56 4.42
C TYR A 32 15.34 14.58 4.49
N LYS A 33 16.39 14.93 5.23
CA LYS A 33 17.59 14.08 5.40
C LYS A 33 17.27 12.85 6.23
N GLN A 34 17.08 11.70 5.58
CA GLN A 34 16.86 10.44 6.28
C GLN A 34 18.12 9.94 6.99
N THR A 35 17.95 9.54 8.24
CA THR A 35 18.94 8.83 9.03
C THR A 35 18.74 7.31 8.93
N LEU A 36 19.75 6.53 9.35
CA LEU A 36 19.59 5.07 9.49
C LEU A 36 18.52 4.71 10.53
N LYS A 37 18.31 5.58 11.53
CA LYS A 37 17.23 5.44 12.52
C LYS A 37 15.86 5.54 11.86
N ASP A 38 15.67 6.46 10.92
CA ASP A 38 14.41 6.61 10.17
C ASP A 38 14.14 5.37 9.31
N LEU A 39 15.17 4.84 8.66
CA LEU A 39 15.07 3.59 7.90
C LEU A 39 14.64 2.43 8.81
N PHE A 40 15.27 2.26 9.97
CA PHE A 40 14.88 1.23 10.94
C PHE A 40 13.44 1.40 11.42
N GLN A 41 13.03 2.63 11.75
CA GLN A 41 11.67 2.92 12.20
C GLN A 41 10.64 2.61 11.11
N MET A 42 10.95 2.87 9.84
CA MET A 42 10.08 2.52 8.71
C MET A 42 9.95 1.01 8.52
N LEU A 43 11.08 0.28 8.54
CA LEU A 43 11.12 -1.15 8.24
C LEU A 43 10.54 -2.03 9.36
N PHE A 44 10.76 -1.65 10.62
CA PHE A 44 10.46 -2.53 11.75
C PHE A 44 9.31 -2.02 12.62
N ILE A 45 9.30 -0.73 12.95
CA ILE A 45 8.32 -0.18 13.91
C ILE A 45 7.00 0.06 13.20
N ARG A 46 6.99 0.93 12.18
CA ARG A 46 5.78 1.31 11.44
C ARG A 46 5.11 0.11 10.76
N ASN A 47 5.90 -0.78 10.17
CA ASN A 47 5.40 -1.98 9.52
C ASN A 47 4.71 -2.92 10.52
N LYS A 48 5.31 -3.17 11.69
CA LYS A 48 4.73 -4.03 12.73
C LYS A 48 3.43 -3.45 13.27
N ASP A 49 3.38 -2.14 13.51
CA ASP A 49 2.16 -1.46 13.97
C ASP A 49 1.07 -1.47 12.91
N PHE A 50 1.43 -1.30 11.63
CA PHE A 50 0.49 -1.36 10.52
C PHE A 50 -0.13 -2.75 10.38
N ASP A 51 0.71 -3.80 10.34
CA ASP A 51 0.26 -5.17 10.12
C ASP A 51 -0.52 -5.71 11.34
N LYS A 52 -0.16 -5.31 12.58
CA LYS A 52 -0.77 -5.85 13.81
C LYS A 52 -2.03 -5.10 14.27
N LYS A 53 -2.09 -3.77 14.09
CA LYS A 53 -3.17 -2.93 14.65
C LYS A 53 -3.94 -2.21 13.55
N LYS A 54 -3.27 -1.35 12.78
CA LYS A 54 -3.96 -0.44 11.86
C LYS A 54 -4.77 -1.17 10.79
N LEU A 55 -4.30 -2.32 10.31
CA LEU A 55 -5.04 -3.08 9.32
C LEU A 55 -6.37 -3.60 9.88
N LYS A 56 -6.37 -4.09 11.12
CA LYS A 56 -7.58 -4.52 11.83
C LYS A 56 -8.54 -3.34 12.01
N ASP A 57 -8.03 -2.20 12.45
CA ASP A 57 -8.84 -0.99 12.64
C ASP A 57 -9.47 -0.52 11.31
N ILE A 58 -8.74 -0.61 10.19
CA ILE A 58 -9.28 -0.30 8.86
C ILE A 58 -10.38 -1.28 8.47
N PHE A 59 -10.21 -2.58 8.75
CA PHE A 59 -11.26 -3.58 8.48
C PHE A 59 -12.52 -3.30 9.31
N GLU A 60 -12.38 -3.01 10.60
CA GLU A 60 -13.51 -2.67 11.48
C GLU A 60 -14.22 -1.39 11.00
N LEU A 61 -13.47 -0.34 10.66
CA LEU A 61 -14.03 0.93 10.16
C LEU A 61 -14.74 0.78 8.81
N THR A 62 -14.35 -0.20 8.00
CA THR A 62 -14.90 -0.39 6.65
C THR A 62 -15.86 -1.57 6.57
N GLU A 63 -16.26 -2.14 7.71
CA GLU A 63 -17.07 -3.35 7.74
C GLU A 63 -18.46 -3.16 7.13
N ILE A 64 -19.07 -2.00 7.34
CA ILE A 64 -20.35 -1.62 6.71
C ILE A 64 -20.27 -1.57 5.17
N TYR A 65 -19.06 -1.58 4.60
CA TYR A 65 -18.81 -1.57 3.17
C TYR A 65 -18.11 -2.86 2.71
N ALA A 66 -18.19 -3.96 3.46
CA ALA A 66 -17.50 -5.21 3.18
C ALA A 66 -17.70 -5.70 1.73
N GLU A 67 -18.92 -5.62 1.20
CA GLU A 67 -19.24 -6.02 -0.19
C GLU A 67 -18.59 -5.14 -1.26
N LYS A 68 -18.25 -3.90 -0.92
CA LYS A 68 -17.61 -2.92 -1.82
C LYS A 68 -16.11 -2.79 -1.54
N ARG A 69 -15.56 -3.60 -0.63
CA ARG A 69 -14.18 -3.54 -0.14
C ARG A 69 -13.33 -4.62 -0.81
N PHE A 70 -12.21 -4.20 -1.37
CA PHE A 70 -11.27 -5.06 -2.08
C PHE A 70 -9.87 -4.90 -1.48
N VAL A 71 -9.22 -6.01 -1.16
CA VAL A 71 -7.82 -6.01 -0.69
C VAL A 71 -6.94 -6.38 -1.87
N VAL A 72 -6.00 -5.50 -2.21
CA VAL A 72 -5.19 -5.61 -3.43
C VAL A 72 -3.72 -5.40 -3.13
N GLN A 73 -2.85 -6.07 -3.88
CA GLN A 73 -1.40 -5.99 -3.68
C GLN A 73 -0.73 -4.94 -4.57
N ASN A 74 -1.39 -4.55 -5.67
CA ASN A 74 -0.82 -3.70 -6.69
C ASN A 74 -1.91 -3.03 -7.55
N ASN A 75 -1.49 -2.05 -8.36
CA ASN A 75 -2.40 -1.30 -9.22
C ASN A 75 -3.02 -2.15 -10.33
N LYS A 76 -2.36 -3.24 -10.77
CA LYS A 76 -2.92 -4.11 -11.80
C LYS A 76 -4.19 -4.79 -11.29
N GLU A 77 -4.21 -5.21 -10.03
CA GLU A 77 -5.41 -5.76 -9.39
C GLU A 77 -6.52 -4.72 -9.27
N VAL A 78 -6.22 -3.48 -8.88
CA VAL A 78 -7.20 -2.39 -8.88
C VAL A 78 -7.85 -2.23 -10.25
N LEU A 79 -7.02 -2.17 -11.30
CA LEU A 79 -7.50 -2.01 -12.67
C LEU A 79 -8.42 -3.16 -13.11
N LYS A 80 -8.11 -4.41 -12.71
CA LYS A 80 -8.98 -5.56 -13.00
C LYS A 80 -10.38 -5.39 -12.39
N TYR A 81 -10.47 -4.97 -11.13
CA TYR A 81 -11.77 -4.73 -10.49
C TYR A 81 -12.54 -3.59 -11.16
N VAL A 82 -11.85 -2.51 -11.48
CA VAL A 82 -12.45 -1.34 -12.14
C VAL A 82 -12.97 -1.73 -13.54
N GLN A 83 -12.16 -2.41 -14.35
CA GLN A 83 -12.54 -2.84 -15.71
C GLN A 83 -13.72 -3.83 -15.69
N GLY A 84 -13.70 -4.82 -14.81
CA GLY A 84 -14.81 -5.78 -14.69
C GLY A 84 -16.15 -5.10 -14.37
N GLN A 85 -16.15 -4.02 -13.58
CA GLN A 85 -17.37 -3.25 -13.31
C GLN A 85 -17.84 -2.44 -14.53
N PHE A 86 -16.92 -1.84 -15.29
CA PHE A 86 -17.25 -1.14 -16.53
C PHE A 86 -17.84 -2.08 -17.58
N GLU A 87 -17.33 -3.30 -17.73
CA GLU A 87 -17.88 -4.31 -18.64
C GLU A 87 -19.29 -4.75 -18.23
N VAL A 88 -19.53 -4.98 -16.94
CA VAL A 88 -20.87 -5.33 -16.44
C VAL A 88 -21.87 -4.19 -16.65
N ALA A 89 -21.44 -2.94 -16.41
CA ALA A 89 -22.28 -1.77 -16.66
C ALA A 89 -22.61 -1.59 -18.16
N SER A 90 -21.63 -1.83 -19.03
CA SER A 90 -21.78 -1.68 -20.49
C SER A 90 -22.68 -2.75 -21.11
N ARG A 91 -22.80 -3.94 -20.49
CA ARG A 91 -23.70 -5.03 -20.95
C ARG A 91 -25.16 -4.87 -20.49
N ARG A 92 -25.45 -3.89 -19.63
CA ARG A 92 -26.81 -3.61 -19.11
C ARG A 92 -27.51 -2.48 -19.89
N HIS A 93 -26.83 -1.89 -20.87
CA HIS A 93 -27.38 -0.97 -21.86
C HIS A 93 -27.42 -1.68 -23.22
#